data_AF-A0A1Q8BLY0-F1
#
_entry.id   AF-A0A1Q8BLY0-F1
#
_cell.length_a   1.000
_cell.length_b   1.000
_cell.length_c   1.000
_cell.angle_alpha   90.00
_cell.angle_beta   90.00
_cell.angle_gamma   90.00
#
_symmetry.space_group_name_H-M   'P 1'
#
loop_
_entity.id
_entity.type
_entity.pdbx_description
1 polymer ?
#
loop_
_entity_poly.entity_id
_entity_poly.type
_entity_poly.pdbx_seq_one_letter_code
_entity_poly.pdbx_strand_id
1 'polypeptide(L)'
;MGEGGQLNVGQLVRQRHGAETLLVGFTTYTGSVTAASDWGGAAERKFVRPALAGSWERLLHETGVSHLLLDPAGLGRRQLERAIGVIYRPETERLSHYFDARLGDQFDAVVHIGVTTPVEPLERTSVWDAEELPETYPWAV
;
A
#
# COMPACT_ATOMS: atom_id res chain seq x y z
N MET A 1 -8.15 8.85 -3.10
CA MET A 1 -9.09 7.97 -2.37
C MET A 1 -10.19 8.83 -1.72
N GLY A 2 -11.44 8.39 -1.63
CA GLY A 2 -12.49 9.10 -0.87
C GLY A 2 -13.55 9.89 -1.64
N GLU A 3 -13.50 9.96 -2.98
CA GLU A 3 -14.56 10.65 -3.76
C GLU A 3 -15.94 9.97 -3.63
N GLY A 4 -15.98 8.70 -3.21
CA GLY A 4 -17.21 7.95 -2.91
C GLY A 4 -17.70 8.05 -1.46
N GLY A 5 -17.23 9.02 -0.65
CA GLY A 5 -17.64 9.20 0.75
C GLY A 5 -17.00 8.25 1.75
N GLN A 6 -15.96 7.51 1.32
CA GLN A 6 -15.17 6.64 2.18
C GLN A 6 -14.19 7.47 3.02
N LEU A 7 -14.06 7.14 4.30
CA LEU A 7 -13.10 7.79 5.20
C LEU A 7 -11.82 6.96 5.30
N ASN A 8 -10.67 7.65 5.27
CA ASN A 8 -9.36 7.05 5.52
C ASN A 8 -8.88 7.44 6.92
N VAL A 9 -8.24 6.50 7.64
CA VAL A 9 -7.71 6.76 8.98
C VAL A 9 -6.71 7.92 9.00
N GLY A 10 -5.81 8.00 8.02
CA GLY A 10 -4.85 9.10 7.90
C GLY A 10 -5.52 10.46 7.71
N GLN A 11 -6.62 10.51 6.97
CA GLN A 11 -7.44 11.72 6.84
C GLN A 11 -8.03 12.13 8.20
N LEU A 12 -8.62 11.18 8.93
CA LEU A 12 -9.22 11.46 10.25
C LEU A 12 -8.17 11.93 11.26
N VAL A 13 -6.98 11.30 11.26
CA VAL A 13 -5.86 11.70 12.12
C VAL A 13 -5.41 13.11 11.77
N ARG A 14 -5.21 13.44 10.49
CA ARG A 14 -4.85 14.79 10.04
C ARG A 14 -5.91 15.83 10.44
N GLN A 15 -7.19 15.51 10.28
CA GLN A 15 -8.29 16.41 10.64
C GLN A 15 -8.30 16.72 12.14
N ARG A 16 -7.95 15.74 12.99
CA ARG A 16 -7.95 15.90 14.44
C ARG A 16 -6.68 16.57 14.98
N HIS A 17 -5.52 16.27 14.39
CA HIS A 17 -4.20 16.62 14.94
C HIS A 17 -3.39 17.60 14.06
N GLY A 18 -3.87 17.94 12.87
CA GLY A 18 -3.31 19.00 12.03
C GLY A 18 -1.81 18.78 11.75
N ALA A 19 -0.99 19.76 12.12
CA ALA A 19 0.46 19.76 11.90
C ALA A 19 1.23 18.73 12.75
N GLU A 20 0.62 18.15 13.79
CA GLU A 20 1.22 17.07 14.59
C GLU A 20 1.12 15.70 13.88
N THR A 21 0.52 15.66 12.69
CA THR A 21 0.41 14.45 11.86
C THR A 21 1.47 14.45 10.77
N LEU A 22 2.05 13.28 10.51
CA LEU A 22 2.88 13.02 9.33
C LEU A 22 2.30 11.81 8.58
N LEU A 23 1.96 12.00 7.31
CA LEU A 23 1.45 10.99 6.40
C LEU A 23 2.55 10.60 5.41
N VAL A 24 3.03 9.37 5.54
CA VAL A 24 4.10 8.83 4.69
C VAL A 24 3.53 7.76 3.76
N GLY A 25 3.62 7.99 2.45
CA GLY A 25 3.21 7.06 1.42
C GLY A 25 4.35 6.14 1.00
N PHE A 26 4.01 4.94 0.53
CA PHE A 26 4.97 3.99 -0.03
C PHE A 26 4.53 3.59 -1.44
N THR A 27 5.47 3.57 -2.36
CA THR A 27 5.22 3.21 -3.75
C THR A 27 6.26 2.20 -4.25
N THR A 28 5.85 1.35 -5.18
CA THR A 28 6.76 0.41 -5.85
C THR A 28 6.42 0.31 -7.32
N TYR A 29 7.42 0.09 -8.17
CA TYR A 29 7.19 -0.15 -9.59
C TYR A 29 6.86 -1.62 -9.89
N THR A 30 7.59 -2.57 -9.30
CA THR A 30 7.42 -4.02 -9.53
C THR A 30 8.00 -4.83 -8.36
N GLY A 31 8.07 -6.16 -8.50
CA GLY A 31 8.71 -7.06 -7.55
C GLY A 31 7.71 -8.08 -7.02
N SER A 32 7.69 -8.26 -5.71
CA SER A 32 6.73 -9.16 -5.06
C SER A 32 6.28 -8.65 -3.69
N VAL A 33 5.13 -9.16 -3.26
CA VAL A 33 4.44 -8.82 -2.01
C VAL A 33 3.87 -10.09 -1.37
N THR A 34 3.58 -10.03 -0.08
CA THR A 34 2.79 -11.04 0.62
C THR A 34 1.35 -10.56 0.69
N ALA A 35 0.43 -11.23 0.00
CA ALA A 35 -0.98 -10.85 -0.03
C ALA A 35 -1.87 -12.05 -0.39
N ALA A 36 -3.10 -12.05 0.11
CA ALA A 36 -4.11 -13.06 -0.21
C ALA A 36 -4.85 -12.72 -1.53
N SER A 37 -5.58 -13.71 -2.06
CA SER A 37 -6.50 -13.53 -3.21
C SER A 37 -7.85 -12.96 -2.77
N ASP A 38 -8.27 -13.30 -1.55
CA ASP A 38 -9.55 -12.95 -0.96
C ASP A 38 -9.39 -12.66 0.53
N TRP A 39 -10.37 -11.98 1.12
CA TRP A 39 -10.41 -11.75 2.57
C TRP A 39 -10.44 -13.09 3.31
N GLY A 40 -9.60 -13.23 4.33
CA GLY A 40 -9.45 -14.48 5.09
C GLY A 40 -8.72 -15.60 4.33
N GLY A 41 -8.25 -15.35 3.10
CA GLY A 41 -7.44 -16.30 2.34
C GLY A 41 -6.02 -16.43 2.89
N ALA A 42 -5.32 -17.47 2.44
CA ALA A 42 -3.92 -17.69 2.79
C ALA A 42 -3.03 -16.55 2.29
N ALA A 43 -2.02 -16.20 3.07
CA ALA A 43 -0.97 -15.28 2.65
C ALA A 43 -0.10 -15.94 1.59
N GLU A 44 -0.02 -15.33 0.40
CA GLU A 44 0.75 -15.86 -0.73
C GLU A 44 1.83 -14.86 -1.14
N ARG A 45 2.98 -15.37 -1.61
CA ARG A 45 3.94 -14.54 -2.34
C ARG A 45 3.40 -14.28 -3.74
N LYS A 46 3.11 -13.02 -4.05
CA LYS A 46 2.56 -12.60 -5.34
C LYS A 46 3.48 -11.66 -6.09
N PHE A 47 3.57 -11.83 -7.41
CA PHE A 47 4.32 -10.94 -8.28
C PHE A 47 3.55 -9.66 -8.56
N VAL A 48 4.16 -8.53 -8.23
CA VAL A 48 3.62 -7.20 -8.54
C VAL A 48 3.89 -6.93 -10.01
N ARG A 49 2.84 -6.60 -10.78
CA ARG A 49 3.01 -6.28 -12.20
C ARG A 49 3.80 -4.98 -12.33
N PRO A 50 4.58 -4.78 -13.42
CA PRO A 50 5.13 -3.47 -13.71
C PRO A 50 4.04 -2.41 -13.69
N ALA A 51 4.30 -1.29 -13.02
CA ALA A 51 3.31 -0.24 -12.88
C ALA A 51 2.83 0.30 -14.24
N LEU A 52 1.56 0.69 -14.29
CA LEU A 52 0.92 1.12 -15.52
C LEU A 52 1.47 2.46 -16.03
N ALA A 53 1.45 2.63 -17.34
CA ALA A 53 1.71 3.92 -17.96
C ALA A 53 0.73 4.98 -17.40
N GLY A 54 1.25 6.18 -17.12
CA GLY A 54 0.46 7.26 -16.51
C GLY A 54 0.25 7.11 -15.00
N SER A 55 0.89 6.14 -14.34
CA SER A 55 0.90 6.02 -12.88
C SER A 55 2.07 6.76 -12.23
N TRP A 56 1.92 7.10 -10.95
CA TRP A 56 3.01 7.71 -10.16
C TRP A 56 4.20 6.77 -10.04
N GLU A 57 3.97 5.48 -9.81
CA GLU A 57 5.01 4.46 -9.65
C GLU A 57 5.83 4.32 -10.93
N ARG A 58 5.18 4.37 -12.10
CA ARG A 58 5.87 4.34 -13.40
C ARG A 58 6.74 5.58 -13.59
N LEU A 59 6.22 6.76 -13.25
CA LEU A 59 6.97 8.00 -13.38
C LEU A 59 8.21 8.02 -12.45
N LEU A 60 8.04 7.57 -11.21
CA LEU A 60 9.15 7.49 -10.26
C LEU A 60 10.21 6.49 -10.73
N HIS A 61 9.80 5.35 -11.31
CA HIS A 61 10.74 4.40 -11.93
C HIS A 61 11.53 5.00 -13.10
N GLU A 62 10.88 5.81 -13.93
CA GLU A 62 11.50 6.45 -15.10
C GLU A 62 12.58 7.48 -14.74
N THR A 63 12.65 7.91 -13.47
CA THR A 63 13.77 8.74 -12.98
C THR A 63 15.10 7.98 -12.97
N GLY A 64 15.08 6.64 -13.04
CA GLY A 64 16.25 5.78 -12.91
C GLY A 64 16.73 5.60 -11.46
N VAL A 65 16.11 6.27 -10.49
CA VAL A 65 16.47 6.16 -9.07
C VAL A 65 15.67 5.04 -8.43
N SER A 66 16.35 3.96 -8.03
CA SER A 66 15.69 2.76 -7.52
C SER A 66 15.09 2.92 -6.13
N HIS A 67 15.66 3.80 -5.29
CA HIS A 67 15.19 4.09 -3.95
C HIS A 67 15.27 5.58 -3.70
N LEU A 68 14.14 6.21 -3.40
CA LEU A 68 14.13 7.64 -3.11
C LEU A 68 13.04 8.01 -2.09
N LEU A 69 13.36 9.02 -1.29
CA LEU A 69 12.41 9.74 -0.46
C LEU A 69 12.13 11.06 -1.17
N LEU A 70 10.87 11.36 -1.44
CA LEU A 70 10.48 12.66 -2.00
C LEU A 70 9.49 13.38 -1.11
N ASP A 71 9.56 14.71 -1.15
CA ASP A 71 8.48 15.60 -0.77
C ASP A 71 7.53 15.73 -1.97
N PRO A 72 6.27 15.28 -1.86
CA PRO A 72 5.30 15.38 -2.94
C PRO A 72 4.68 16.79 -3.06
N ALA A 73 5.10 17.76 -2.24
CA ALA A 73 4.69 19.16 -2.38
C ALA A 73 4.92 19.65 -3.81
N GLY A 74 3.87 20.21 -4.42
CA GLY A 74 3.89 20.65 -5.82
C GLY A 74 3.52 19.57 -6.85
N LEU A 75 3.40 18.29 -6.46
CA LEU A 75 2.87 17.21 -7.30
C LEU A 75 1.33 17.18 -7.30
N GLY A 76 0.71 18.29 -7.70
CA GLY A 76 -0.76 18.47 -7.69
C GLY A 76 -1.50 17.88 -8.90
N ARG A 77 -0.79 17.32 -9.88
CA ARG A 77 -1.44 16.67 -11.03
C ARG A 77 -2.14 15.38 -10.58
N ARG A 78 -3.25 15.05 -11.24
CA ARG A 78 -3.96 13.79 -11.02
C ARG A 78 -3.34 12.72 -11.93
N GLN A 79 -3.00 11.58 -11.34
CA GLN A 79 -2.48 10.42 -12.04
C GLN A 79 -2.98 9.14 -11.38
N LEU A 80 -2.81 8.01 -12.06
CA LEU A 80 -3.07 6.71 -11.46
C LEU A 80 -2.11 6.47 -10.29
N GLU A 81 -2.63 5.95 -9.20
CA GLU A 81 -1.87 5.48 -8.04
C GLU A 81 -2.30 4.05 -7.73
N ARG A 82 -1.33 3.19 -7.42
CA ARG A 82 -1.57 1.80 -7.07
C ARG A 82 -1.66 1.64 -5.55
N ALA A 83 -2.74 1.04 -5.06
CA ALA A 83 -2.84 0.53 -3.70
C ALA A 83 -2.94 -1.00 -3.69
N ILE A 84 -1.93 -1.63 -3.11
CA ILE A 84 -1.94 -3.05 -2.77
C ILE A 84 -1.97 -3.13 -1.24
N GLY A 85 -3.00 -3.79 -0.70
CA GLY A 85 -3.13 -4.06 0.73
C GLY A 85 -2.92 -5.55 1.03
N VAL A 86 -3.64 -6.06 2.02
CA VAL A 86 -3.64 -7.50 2.38
C VAL A 86 -4.21 -8.40 1.28
N ILE A 87 -4.90 -7.81 0.29
CA ILE A 87 -5.39 -8.50 -0.91
C ILE A 87 -4.69 -7.92 -2.13
N TYR A 88 -4.31 -8.79 -3.05
CA TYR A 88 -3.77 -8.41 -4.34
C TYR A 88 -4.22 -9.35 -5.46
N ARG A 89 -4.82 -8.79 -6.52
CA ARG A 89 -5.32 -9.51 -7.71
C ARG A 89 -4.68 -8.99 -8.99
N PRO A 90 -3.54 -9.54 -9.43
CA PRO A 90 -2.85 -9.12 -10.66
C PRO A 90 -3.72 -9.12 -11.91
N GLU A 91 -4.67 -10.05 -11.98
CA GLU A 91 -5.54 -10.30 -13.14
C GLU A 91 -6.51 -9.13 -13.37
N THR A 92 -6.88 -8.43 -12.29
CA THR A 92 -7.83 -7.32 -12.30
C THR A 92 -7.21 -6.00 -11.84
N GLU A 93 -5.88 -5.92 -11.72
CA GLU A 93 -5.15 -4.85 -11.03
C GLU A 93 -5.60 -3.43 -11.44
N ARG A 94 -5.78 -3.16 -12.73
CA ARG A 94 -6.26 -1.86 -13.22
C ARG A 94 -7.60 -1.44 -12.60
N LEU A 95 -8.51 -2.39 -12.40
CA LEU A 95 -9.86 -2.14 -11.89
C LEU A 95 -9.91 -2.16 -10.36
N SER A 96 -9.13 -3.04 -9.72
CA SER A 96 -9.22 -3.29 -8.28
C SER A 96 -8.17 -2.55 -7.43
N HIS A 97 -7.04 -2.16 -8.02
CA HIS A 97 -5.88 -1.65 -7.29
C HIS A 97 -5.37 -0.29 -7.77
N TYR A 98 -5.94 0.29 -8.84
CA TYR A 98 -5.59 1.63 -9.30
C TYR A 98 -6.74 2.61 -9.13
N PHE A 99 -6.40 3.81 -8.68
CA PHE A 99 -7.33 4.92 -8.54
C PHE A 99 -6.66 6.22 -8.97
N ASP A 100 -7.48 7.21 -9.33
CA ASP A 100 -6.98 8.55 -9.61
C ASP A 100 -6.66 9.29 -8.31
N ALA A 101 -5.45 9.84 -8.25
CA ALA A 101 -4.92 10.43 -7.04
C ALA A 101 -3.97 11.60 -7.33
N ARG A 102 -3.90 12.51 -6.35
CA ARG A 102 -2.93 13.61 -6.31
C ARG A 102 -2.00 13.33 -5.15
N LEU A 103 -0.74 13.03 -5.44
CA LEU A 103 0.21 12.57 -4.44
C LEU A 103 0.45 13.62 -3.35
N GLY A 104 0.58 14.90 -3.76
CA GLY A 104 0.77 16.03 -2.86
C GLY A 104 -0.43 16.38 -1.97
N ASP A 105 -1.62 15.85 -2.27
CA ASP A 105 -2.80 16.04 -1.43
C ASP A 105 -2.92 14.93 -0.36
N GLN A 106 -2.20 13.82 -0.53
CA GLN A 106 -2.36 12.62 0.30
C GLN A 106 -1.24 12.44 1.33
N PHE A 107 -0.02 12.84 1.01
CA PHE A 107 1.16 12.54 1.82
C PHE A 107 2.03 13.78 1.99
N ASP A 108 2.76 13.85 3.11
CA ASP A 108 3.83 14.84 3.31
C ASP A 108 5.18 14.31 2.82
N ALA A 109 5.30 12.98 2.68
CA ALA A 109 6.49 12.33 2.19
C ALA A 109 6.13 11.02 1.47
N VAL A 110 6.85 10.68 0.43
CA VAL A 110 6.68 9.40 -0.27
C VAL A 110 8.01 8.68 -0.38
N VAL A 111 8.03 7.42 0.04
CA VAL A 111 9.14 6.49 -0.18
C VAL A 111 8.84 5.66 -1.42
N HIS A 112 9.74 5.69 -2.39
CA HIS A 112 9.70 4.81 -3.55
C HIS A 112 10.75 3.72 -3.42
N ILE A 113 10.33 2.47 -3.61
CA ILE A 113 11.19 1.30 -3.72
C ILE A 113 10.89 0.65 -5.07
N GLY A 114 11.79 0.77 -6.04
CA GLY A 114 11.53 0.38 -7.43
C GLY A 114 11.20 -1.12 -7.58
N VAL A 115 11.88 -1.98 -6.81
CA VAL A 115 11.61 -3.42 -6.79
C VAL A 115 11.49 -3.89 -5.35
N THR A 116 10.33 -4.41 -4.97
CA THR A 116 10.08 -4.91 -3.61
C THR A 116 10.25 -6.42 -3.49
N THR A 117 10.59 -6.87 -2.30
CA THR A 117 10.50 -8.26 -1.87
C THR A 117 9.32 -8.44 -0.92
N PRO A 118 8.73 -9.65 -0.83
CA PRO A 118 7.62 -9.90 0.07
C PRO A 118 8.09 -9.81 1.51
N VAL A 119 7.21 -9.36 2.40
CA VAL A 119 7.46 -9.45 3.85
C VAL A 119 7.44 -10.92 4.25
N GLU A 120 8.45 -11.33 5.01
CA GLU A 120 8.53 -12.70 5.53
C GLU A 120 7.62 -12.82 6.76
N PRO A 121 6.69 -13.79 6.78
CA PRO A 121 5.92 -14.10 7.98
C PRO A 121 6.86 -14.45 9.14
N LEU A 122 6.55 -13.92 10.34
CA LEU A 122 7.25 -14.32 11.56
C LEU A 122 6.99 -15.80 11.86
N GLU A 123 5.76 -16.26 11.59
CA GLU A 123 5.37 -17.66 11.66
C GLU A 123 5.25 -18.26 10.26
N ARG A 124 6.02 -19.32 10.00
CA ARG A 124 6.13 -19.91 8.65
C ARG A 124 4.92 -20.75 8.25
N THR A 125 4.08 -21.11 9.20
CA THR A 125 2.85 -21.87 8.99
C THR A 125 1.68 -20.89 8.93
N SER A 126 1.16 -20.64 7.73
CA SER A 126 -0.06 -19.84 7.50
C SER A 126 -1.35 -20.60 7.83
N VAL A 127 -1.24 -21.81 8.36
CA VAL A 127 -2.33 -22.57 8.92
C VAL A 127 -2.37 -22.20 10.38
N TRP A 128 -3.44 -21.51 10.78
CA TRP A 128 -3.80 -21.33 12.18
C TRP A 128 -3.89 -22.73 12.78
N ASP A 129 -2.84 -23.18 13.46
CA ASP A 129 -2.94 -24.39 14.27
C ASP A 129 -4.04 -24.10 15.30
N ALA A 130 -4.98 -25.02 15.46
CA ALA A 130 -6.13 -24.86 16.35
C ALA A 130 -5.76 -24.67 17.85
N GLU A 131 -4.46 -24.56 18.15
CA GLU A 131 -3.86 -24.35 19.46
C GLU A 131 -3.29 -22.92 19.64
N GLU A 132 -3.40 -22.04 18.64
CA GLU A 132 -2.97 -20.65 18.80
C GLU A 132 -3.84 -19.97 19.87
N LEU A 133 -3.20 -19.62 21.00
CA LEU A 133 -3.85 -18.91 22.08
C LEU A 133 -4.39 -17.59 21.54
N PRO A 134 -5.58 -17.14 21.99
CA PRO A 134 -6.14 -15.88 21.53
C PRO A 134 -5.12 -14.75 21.72
N GLU A 135 -5.13 -13.75 20.82
CA GLU A 135 -4.24 -12.58 20.90
C GLU A 135 -4.27 -11.86 22.26
N THR A 136 -5.34 -12.10 23.02
CA THR A 136 -5.62 -11.54 24.35
C THR A 136 -5.36 -12.52 25.49
N TYR A 137 -4.68 -13.65 25.27
CA TYR A 137 -4.41 -14.62 26.34
C TYR A 137 -3.57 -14.02 27.48
N PRO A 138 -3.91 -14.29 28.76
CA PRO A 138 -5.01 -15.14 29.27
C PRO A 138 -6.34 -14.40 29.55
N TRP A 139 -6.51 -13.16 29.12
CA TRP A 139 -7.56 -12.24 29.57
C TRP A 139 -8.61 -11.91 28.49
N ALA A 140 -8.91 -12.83 27.57
CA ALA A 140 -9.93 -12.60 26.55
C ALA A 140 -11.31 -12.30 27.18
N VAL A 141 -11.90 -11.16 26.81
CA VAL A 141 -13.31 -10.80 27.03
C VAL A 141 -14.12 -11.28 25.84
#